data_AF-A0A646IKU1-F1
#
_entry.id   AF-A0A646IKU1-F1
#
_cell.length_a   1.000
_cell.length_b   1.000
_cell.length_c   1.000
_cell.angle_alpha   90.00
_cell.angle_beta   90.00
_cell.angle_gamma   90.00
#
_symmetry.space_group_name_H-M   'P 1'
#
loop_
_entity.id
_entity.type
_entity.pdbx_description
1 polymer ?
#
loop_
_entity_poly.entity_id
_entity_poly.type
_entity_poly.pdbx_seq_one_letter_code
_entity_poly.pdbx_strand_id
1 'polypeptide(L)'
;MTPPTAAEVAERIEELYGAPLPHLEAHARDRGPGMLAALLASHRTIALAERNIIVHRERLRQLTHPERRIDAPEVSHLLDCARRLAEAVAVRDTQAATADAVLRSLGRAPAPQPPTTSPATA
;
A
#
# COMPACT_ATOMS: atom_id res chain seq x y z
N MET A 1 -13.25 4.32 2.32
CA MET A 1 -12.40 3.28 2.91
C MET A 1 -10.97 3.74 2.73
N THR A 2 -10.20 3.91 3.82
CA THR A 2 -8.81 4.38 3.74
C THR A 2 -7.94 3.23 3.23
N PRO A 3 -7.12 3.39 2.17
CA PRO A 3 -6.26 2.32 1.70
C PRO A 3 -5.19 1.99 2.75
N PRO A 4 -4.83 0.71 2.95
CA PRO A 4 -3.85 0.33 3.97
C PRO A 4 -2.47 0.90 3.68
N THR A 5 -1.72 1.16 4.74
CA THR A 5 -0.32 1.57 4.73
C THR A 5 0.59 0.41 4.37
N ALA A 6 1.85 0.71 4.04
CA ALA A 6 2.85 -0.35 3.84
C ALA A 6 2.99 -1.24 5.08
N ALA A 7 2.97 -0.66 6.29
CA ALA A 7 3.06 -1.40 7.54
C ALA A 7 1.89 -2.39 7.73
N GLU A 8 0.66 -1.93 7.52
CA GLU A 8 -0.54 -2.80 7.62
C GLU A 8 -0.54 -3.92 6.55
N VAL A 9 -0.03 -3.63 5.35
CA VAL A 9 0.16 -4.66 4.31
C VAL A 9 1.22 -5.68 4.73
N ALA A 10 2.34 -5.24 5.33
CA ALA A 10 3.37 -6.13 5.83
C ALA A 10 2.84 -7.07 6.92
N GLU A 11 2.16 -6.54 7.94
CA GLU A 11 1.55 -7.32 9.02
C GLU A 11 0.62 -8.40 8.49
N ARG A 12 -0.23 -8.06 7.51
CA ARG A 12 -1.14 -9.03 6.87
C ARG A 12 -0.42 -10.10 6.04
N ILE A 13 0.68 -9.74 5.38
CA ILE A 13 1.53 -10.72 4.67
C ILE A 13 2.15 -11.68 5.69
N GLU A 14 2.69 -11.17 6.79
CA GLU A 14 3.28 -11.98 7.85
C GLU A 14 2.26 -12.93 8.48
N GLU A 15 1.03 -12.45 8.75
CA GLU A 15 -0.08 -13.27 9.24
C GLU A 15 -0.46 -14.38 8.26
N LEU A 16 -0.60 -14.04 6.96
CA LEU A 16 -1.00 -14.99 5.92
C LEU A 16 0.02 -16.12 5.71
N TYR A 17 1.31 -15.80 5.77
CA TYR A 17 2.40 -16.75 5.51
C TYR A 17 3.05 -17.32 6.78
N GLY A 18 2.68 -16.83 7.97
CA GLY A 18 3.15 -17.33 9.26
C GLY A 18 4.64 -17.12 9.52
N ALA A 19 5.25 -16.10 8.91
CA ALA A 19 6.68 -15.81 9.06
C ALA A 19 6.94 -14.29 8.91
N PRO A 20 8.00 -13.77 9.55
CA PRO A 20 8.32 -12.34 9.48
C PRO A 20 8.83 -11.95 8.10
N LEU A 21 8.60 -10.68 7.72
CA LEU A 21 8.85 -10.15 6.39
C LEU A 21 10.28 -10.43 5.88
N PRO A 22 11.37 -10.24 6.67
CA PRO A 22 12.72 -10.51 6.19
C PRO A 22 12.96 -11.97 5.79
N HIS A 23 12.34 -12.92 6.49
CA HIS A 23 12.42 -14.34 6.13
C HIS A 23 11.64 -14.64 4.84
N LEU A 24 10.46 -14.04 4.69
CA LEU A 24 9.65 -14.15 3.48
C LEU A 24 10.35 -13.55 2.26
N GLU A 25 11.07 -12.43 2.43
CA GLU A 25 11.85 -11.80 1.37
C GLU A 25 13.02 -12.67 0.91
N ALA A 26 13.75 -13.29 1.85
CA ALA A 26 14.80 -14.23 1.53
C ALA A 26 14.23 -15.44 0.76
N HIS A 27 13.15 -16.03 1.28
CA HIS A 27 12.47 -17.16 0.65
C HIS A 27 11.95 -16.88 -0.76
N ALA A 28 11.37 -15.70 -0.98
CA ALA A 28 10.89 -15.29 -2.30
C ALA A 28 12.03 -15.05 -3.30
N ARG A 29 13.20 -14.62 -2.83
CA ARG A 29 14.39 -14.43 -3.67
C ARG A 29 14.90 -15.75 -4.24
N ASP A 30 14.85 -16.82 -3.44
CA ASP A 30 15.40 -18.12 -3.81
C ASP A 30 14.45 -18.97 -4.67
N ARG A 31 13.13 -18.77 -4.57
CA ARG A 31 12.10 -19.55 -5.30
C ARG A 31 11.63 -18.95 -6.63
N GLY A 32 11.94 -17.69 -6.92
CA GLY A 32 11.49 -17.01 -8.14
C GLY A 32 10.05 -16.46 -8.07
N PRO A 33 9.44 -16.12 -9.21
CA PRO A 33 8.17 -15.39 -9.25
C PRO A 33 6.98 -16.21 -8.71
N GLY A 34 6.09 -15.56 -7.96
CA GLY A 34 4.89 -16.15 -7.38
C GLY A 34 4.07 -15.14 -6.56
N MET A 35 2.97 -15.59 -5.95
CA MET A 35 2.07 -14.69 -5.19
C MET A 35 2.78 -13.95 -4.05
N LEU A 36 3.63 -14.65 -3.28
CA LEU A 36 4.42 -14.03 -2.23
C LEU A 36 5.36 -12.95 -2.79
N ALA A 37 6.06 -13.24 -3.89
CA ALA A 37 6.95 -12.29 -4.53
C ALA A 37 6.18 -11.05 -5.04
N ALA A 38 4.97 -11.24 -5.57
CA ALA A 38 4.09 -10.15 -6.01
C ALA A 38 3.61 -9.28 -4.84
N LEU A 39 3.16 -9.89 -3.73
CA LEU A 39 2.75 -9.17 -2.52
C LEU A 39 3.90 -8.38 -1.91
N LEU A 40 5.10 -8.97 -1.84
CA LEU A 40 6.30 -8.27 -1.37
C LEU A 40 6.71 -7.14 -2.32
N ALA A 41 6.54 -7.29 -3.63
CA ALA A 41 6.77 -6.22 -4.59
C ALA A 41 5.78 -5.07 -4.39
N SER A 42 4.47 -5.34 -4.28
CA SER A 42 3.46 -4.33 -3.98
C SER A 42 3.73 -3.62 -2.65
N HIS A 43 4.10 -4.35 -1.59
CA HIS A 43 4.50 -3.77 -0.31
C HIS A 43 5.65 -2.75 -0.48
N ARG A 44 6.72 -3.11 -1.22
CA ARG A 44 7.85 -2.21 -1.48
C ARG A 44 7.42 -0.99 -2.31
N THR A 45 6.54 -1.16 -3.29
CA THR A 45 6.01 -0.05 -4.09
C THR A 45 5.19 0.91 -3.23
N ILE A 46 4.35 0.42 -2.32
CA ILE A 46 3.60 1.24 -1.37
C ILE A 46 4.57 2.01 -0.46
N ALA A 47 5.55 1.32 0.15
CA ALA A 47 6.52 1.94 1.04
C ALA A 47 7.35 3.04 0.33
N LEU A 48 7.72 2.82 -0.92
CA LEU A 48 8.41 3.82 -1.74
C LEU A 48 7.50 5.02 -2.04
N ALA A 49 6.24 4.77 -2.41
CA ALA A 49 5.29 5.83 -2.70
C ALA A 49 4.99 6.68 -1.45
N GLU A 50 4.84 6.07 -0.27
CA GLU A 50 4.68 6.77 1.00
C GLU A 50 5.89 7.66 1.34
N ARG A 51 7.12 7.17 1.13
CA ARG A 51 8.34 7.98 1.28
C ARG A 51 8.36 9.14 0.29
N ASN A 52 8.00 8.92 -0.97
CA ASN A 52 7.94 9.96 -1.99
C ASN A 52 6.90 11.04 -1.65
N ILE A 53 5.74 10.66 -1.09
CA ILE A 53 4.74 11.61 -0.60
C ILE A 53 5.34 12.52 0.47
N ILE A 54 6.06 11.96 1.46
CA ILE A 54 6.71 12.74 2.52
C ILE A 54 7.72 13.73 1.92
N VAL A 55 8.59 13.25 1.03
CA VAL A 55 9.64 14.07 0.40
C VAL A 55 9.04 15.20 -0.45
N HIS A 56 8.06 14.88 -1.31
CA HIS A 56 7.45 15.88 -2.20
C HIS A 56 6.55 16.86 -1.43
N ARG A 57 5.89 16.43 -0.37
CA ARG A 57 5.14 17.33 0.53
C ARG A 57 6.07 18.32 1.21
N GLU A 58 7.21 17.86 1.74
CA GLU A 58 8.17 18.74 2.41
C GLU A 58 8.79 19.72 1.41
N ARG A 59 9.14 19.26 0.21
CA ARG A 59 9.62 20.13 -0.86
C ARG A 59 8.58 21.16 -1.29
N LEU A 60 7.31 20.77 -1.40
CA LEU A 60 6.23 21.70 -1.73
C LEU A 60 6.06 22.76 -0.64
N ARG A 61 6.17 22.38 0.64
CA ARG A 61 6.14 23.30 1.78
C ARG A 61 7.26 24.34 1.70
N GLN A 62 8.47 23.92 1.31
CA GLN A 62 9.61 24.83 1.13
C GLN A 62 9.41 25.78 -0.06
N LEU A 63 8.88 25.27 -1.18
CA LEU A 63 8.63 26.07 -2.39
C LEU A 63 7.50 27.10 -2.20
N THR A 64 6.55 26.82 -1.30
CA THR A 64 5.38 27.67 -0.99
C THR A 64 5.56 28.50 0.29
N HIS A 65 6.79 28.60 0.80
CA HIS A 65 7.07 29.38 2.01
C HIS A 65 6.62 30.85 1.81
N PRO A 66 5.91 31.46 2.78
CA PRO A 66 5.28 32.78 2.61
C PRO A 66 6.27 33.92 2.30
N GLU A 67 7.53 33.78 2.71
CA GLU A 67 8.59 34.76 2.43
C GLU A 67 9.24 34.59 1.05
N ARG A 68 8.90 33.52 0.32
CA ARG A 68 9.47 33.21 -0.99
C ARG A 68 8.61 33.85 -2.08
N ARG A 69 9.20 34.71 -2.90
CA ARG A 69 8.57 35.10 -4.17
C ARG A 69 8.44 33.86 -5.05
N ILE A 70 7.40 33.84 -5.87
CA ILE A 70 7.19 32.79 -6.88
C ILE A 70 7.38 33.47 -8.23
N ASP A 71 8.59 33.40 -8.77
CA ASP A 71 8.90 33.90 -10.09
C ASP A 71 8.57 32.85 -11.18
N ALA A 72 8.53 33.26 -12.45
CA ALA A 72 8.21 32.38 -13.58
C ALA A 72 8.91 30.99 -13.59
N PRO A 73 10.24 30.87 -13.32
CA PRO A 73 10.89 29.56 -13.24
C PRO A 73 10.42 28.72 -12.03
N GLU A 74 10.02 29.36 -10.94
CA GLU A 74 9.58 28.69 -9.71
C GLU A 74 8.16 28.14 -9.82
N VAL A 75 7.31 28.78 -10.63
CA VAL A 75 5.98 28.24 -10.99
C VAL A 75 6.13 26.85 -11.63
N SER A 76 7.10 26.69 -12.53
CA SER A 76 7.37 25.39 -13.18
C SER A 76 7.85 24.34 -12.17
N HIS A 77 8.70 24.71 -11.22
CA HIS A 77 9.16 23.80 -10.16
C HIS A 77 8.03 23.41 -9.19
N LEU A 78 7.14 24.34 -8.86
CA LEU A 78 5.98 24.08 -8.03
C LEU A 78 5.04 23.10 -8.74
N LEU A 79 4.76 23.32 -10.03
CA LEU A 79 3.92 22.43 -10.84
C LEU A 79 4.52 21.03 -10.96
N ASP A 80 5.82 20.90 -11.22
CA ASP A 80 6.51 19.60 -11.25
C ASP A 80 6.43 18.89 -9.90
N CYS A 81 6.67 19.61 -8.79
CA CYS A 81 6.58 19.05 -7.44
C CYS A 81 5.16 18.58 -7.11
N ALA A 82 4.14 19.35 -7.48
CA ALA A 82 2.74 18.99 -7.30
C ALA A 82 2.37 17.76 -8.13
N ARG A 83 2.84 17.66 -9.38
CA ARG A 83 2.62 16.49 -10.25
C ARG A 83 3.25 15.24 -9.65
N ARG A 84 4.50 15.30 -9.19
CA ARG A 84 5.19 14.17 -8.56
C ARG A 84 4.50 13.73 -7.26
N LEU A 85 3.98 14.67 -6.47
CA LEU A 85 3.18 14.34 -5.29
C LEU A 85 1.89 13.61 -5.67
N ALA A 86 1.16 14.12 -6.67
CA ALA A 86 -0.07 13.50 -7.14
C ALA A 86 0.17 12.08 -7.69
N GLU A 87 1.26 11.88 -8.45
CA GLU A 87 1.67 10.57 -8.94
C GLU A 87 1.99 9.59 -7.81
N ALA A 88 2.76 10.04 -6.81
CA ALA A 88 3.07 9.21 -5.64
C ALA A 88 1.80 8.80 -4.87
N VAL A 89 0.85 9.71 -4.69
CA VAL A 89 -0.47 9.40 -4.08
C VAL A 89 -1.23 8.39 -4.91
N ALA A 90 -1.34 8.60 -6.22
CA ALA A 90 -2.07 7.69 -7.11
C ALA A 90 -1.49 6.27 -7.11
N VAL A 91 -0.15 6.14 -7.15
CA VAL A 91 0.55 4.86 -7.04
C VAL A 91 0.27 4.21 -5.68
N ARG A 92 0.41 4.97 -4.58
CA ARG A 92 0.17 4.47 -3.21
C ARG A 92 -1.24 3.90 -3.07
N ASP A 93 -2.25 4.66 -3.50
CA ASP A 93 -3.65 4.25 -3.35
C ASP A 93 -4.01 3.07 -4.24
N THR A 94 -3.54 3.05 -5.49
CA THR A 94 -3.80 1.94 -6.43
C THR A 94 -3.14 0.64 -5.94
N GLN A 95 -1.89 0.71 -5.49
CA GLN A 95 -1.17 -0.47 -4.99
C GLN A 95 -1.75 -0.96 -3.67
N ALA A 96 -2.11 -0.04 -2.74
CA ALA A 96 -2.75 -0.40 -1.48
C ALA A 96 -4.11 -1.07 -1.71
N ALA A 97 -4.94 -0.55 -2.62
CA ALA A 97 -6.22 -1.16 -2.96
C ALA A 97 -6.05 -2.55 -3.60
N THR A 98 -5.07 -2.70 -4.49
CA THR A 98 -4.77 -3.99 -5.13
C THR A 98 -4.26 -5.01 -4.12
N ALA A 99 -3.29 -4.63 -3.28
CA ALA A 99 -2.74 -5.49 -2.24
C ALA A 99 -3.82 -5.91 -1.23
N ASP A 100 -4.68 -4.98 -0.80
CA ASP A 100 -5.80 -5.27 0.09
C ASP A 100 -6.77 -6.29 -0.53
N ALA A 101 -7.14 -6.10 -1.80
CA ALA A 101 -8.03 -7.02 -2.50
C ALA A 101 -7.41 -8.43 -2.61
N VAL A 102 -6.13 -8.53 -2.96
CA VAL A 102 -5.42 -9.81 -3.05
C VAL A 102 -5.32 -10.48 -1.68
N LEU A 103 -4.91 -9.76 -0.64
CA LEU A 103 -4.81 -10.29 0.72
C LEU A 103 -6.17 -10.78 1.23
N ARG A 104 -7.25 -10.03 0.99
CA ARG A 104 -8.61 -10.48 1.32
C ARG A 104 -9.03 -11.73 0.54
N SER A 105 -8.60 -11.87 -0.71
CA SER A 105 -8.92 -13.06 -1.52
C SER A 105 -8.16 -14.31 -1.08
N LEU A 106 -6.95 -14.14 -0.51
CA LEU A 106 -6.11 -15.22 -0.02
C LEU A 106 -6.44 -15.61 1.42
N GLY A 107 -6.99 -14.68 2.20
CA GLY A 107 -7.50 -14.95 3.53
C GLY A 107 -8.58 -16.03 3.52
N ARG A 108 -8.58 -16.90 4.53
CA ARG A 108 -9.59 -17.96 4.67
C ARG A 108 -10.95 -17.32 4.89
N ALA A 109 -11.87 -17.44 3.92
CA ALA A 109 -13.26 -17.08 4.13
C ALA A 109 -13.86 -17.94 5.26
N PRO A 110 -14.64 -17.36 6.20
CA PRO A 110 -15.32 -18.15 7.21
C PRO A 110 -16.23 -19.19 6.52
N ALA A 111 -16.20 -20.43 7.02
CA ALA A 111 -17.03 -21.50 6.47
C ALA A 111 -18.51 -21.09 6.53
N PRO A 112 -19.32 -21.37 5.49
CA PRO A 112 -20.75 -21.12 5.52
C PRO A 112 -21.36 -21.79 6.77
N GLN A 113 -22.09 -21.03 7.59
CA GLN A 113 -22.75 -21.62 8.75
C GLN A 113 -23.82 -22.61 8.26
N PRO A 114 -23.87 -23.84 8.82
CA PRO A 114 -24.89 -24.80 8.44
C PRO A 114 -26.29 -24.23 8.76
N PRO A 115 -27.31 -24.51 7.92
CA PRO A 115 -28.66 -24.03 8.17
C PRO A 115 -29.14 -24.57 9.52
N THR A 116 -29.66 -23.68 10.38
CA THR A 116 -30.28 -24.04 11.64
C THR A 116 -31.54 -24.84 11.38
N THR A 117 -31.48 -26.15 11.57
CA THR A 117 -32.66 -27.00 11.66
C THR A 117 -33.44 -26.63 12.92
N SER A 118 -34.55 -25.90 12.74
CA SER A 118 -35.52 -25.70 13.82
C SER A 118 -36.12 -27.05 14.20
N PRO A 119 -36.12 -27.46 15.47
CA PRO A 119 -36.80 -28.68 15.88
C PRO A 119 -38.31 -28.49 15.72
N ALA A 120 -38.93 -29.36 14.93
CA ALA A 120 -40.37 -29.48 14.83
C ALA A 120 -40.94 -29.82 16.21
N THR A 121 -41.82 -28.96 16.72
CA THR A 121 -42.53 -29.14 17.99
C THR A 121 -43.59 -30.22 17.80
N ALA A 122 -43.54 -31.26 18.62
CA ALA A 122 -44.57 -32.29 18.75
C ALA A 122 -45.70 -31.81 19.66
#